data_AF-A0A8T5RXH5-F1
#
_entry.id   AF-A0A8T5RXH5-F1
#
_cell.length_a   1.000
_cell.length_b   1.000
_cell.length_c   1.000
_cell.angle_alpha   90.00
_cell.angle_beta   90.00
_cell.angle_gamma   90.00
#
_symmetry.space_group_name_H-M   'P 1'
#
loop_
_entity.id
_entity.type
_entity.pdbx_description
1 polymer ?
#
loop_
_entity_poly.entity_id
_entity_poly.type
_entity_poly.pdbx_seq_one_letter_code
_entity_poly.pdbx_strand_id
1 'polypeptide(L)'
;MKELEWAYPLRWDEIKEVSTDVLILGGGIAGCWAAIAAAKKGLKTTLVEKGSTIRSGAGGSGCDHWESAATNPCSRVTPEELTMAMIKDHNGYNNGISHYIE
;
A
#
# COMPACT_ATOMS: atom_id res chain seq x y z
N MET A 1 14.86 -13.69 12.33
CA MET A 1 13.71 -12.92 11.82
C MET A 1 12.77 -12.71 12.99
N LYS A 2 12.43 -11.47 13.37
CA LYS A 2 11.32 -11.28 14.33
C LYS A 2 10.03 -11.70 13.62
N GLU A 3 9.23 -12.54 14.25
CA GLU A 3 7.88 -12.81 13.75
C GLU A 3 7.12 -11.48 13.67
N LEU A 4 6.64 -11.15 12.47
CA LEU A 4 5.77 -9.99 12.28
C LEU A 4 4.38 -10.41 12.79
N GLU A 5 4.02 -9.96 13.98
CA GLU A 5 2.64 -10.08 14.46
C GLU A 5 1.75 -9.15 13.63
N TRP A 6 0.74 -9.74 12.98
CA TRP A 6 -0.29 -8.99 12.28
C TRP A 6 -1.04 -8.10 13.28
N ALA A 7 -0.98 -6.78 13.06
CA ALA A 7 -1.47 -5.81 14.05
C ALA A 7 -3.00 -5.82 14.25
N TYR A 8 -3.74 -6.51 13.38
CA TYR A 8 -5.20 -6.59 13.44
C TYR A 8 -5.65 -8.00 13.81
N PRO A 9 -6.62 -8.17 14.72
CA PRO A 9 -7.13 -9.50 15.04
C PRO A 9 -7.76 -10.14 13.80
N LEU A 10 -7.37 -11.38 13.51
CA LEU A 10 -8.01 -12.19 12.47
C LEU A 10 -9.41 -12.57 12.93
N ARG A 11 -10.42 -12.24 12.13
CA ARG A 11 -11.84 -12.50 12.43
C ARG A 11 -12.44 -13.39 11.34
N TRP A 12 -12.04 -14.65 11.32
CA TRP A 12 -12.43 -15.61 10.27
C TRP A 12 -13.93 -15.92 10.25
N ASP A 13 -14.57 -15.90 11.42
CA ASP A 13 -15.99 -16.26 11.59
C ASP A 13 -16.93 -15.05 11.71
N GLU A 14 -16.40 -13.83 11.57
CA GLU A 14 -17.21 -12.61 11.65
C GLU A 14 -17.49 -12.06 10.25
N ILE A 15 -18.77 -12.04 9.88
CA ILE A 15 -19.22 -11.33 8.69
C ILE A 15 -19.57 -9.90 9.08
N LYS A 16 -18.81 -8.93 8.54
CA LYS A 16 -19.13 -7.51 8.68
C LYS A 16 -19.78 -6.99 7.40
N GLU A 17 -21.09 -6.76 7.46
CA GLU A 17 -21.81 -6.11 6.37
C GLU A 17 -21.65 -4.58 6.44
N VAL A 18 -21.33 -3.97 5.29
CA VAL A 18 -21.22 -2.52 5.15
C VAL A 18 -22.05 -2.08 3.95
N SER A 19 -23.15 -1.37 4.21
CA SER A 19 -23.95 -0.72 3.17
C SER A 19 -23.39 0.67 2.86
N THR A 20 -23.22 0.99 1.58
CA THR A 20 -22.61 2.24 1.11
C THR A 20 -23.15 2.56 -0.29
N ASP A 21 -23.14 3.84 -0.68
CA ASP A 21 -23.52 4.24 -2.04
C ASP A 21 -22.36 4.02 -3.01
N VAL A 22 -21.13 4.23 -2.53
CA VAL A 22 -19.90 4.08 -3.31
C VAL A 22 -18.88 3.25 -2.55
N LEU A 23 -18.45 2.13 -3.16
CA LEU A 23 -17.36 1.28 -2.69
C LEU A 23 -16.10 1.54 -3.53
N ILE A 24 -14.99 1.80 -2.86
CA ILE A 24 -13.67 2.04 -3.46
C ILE A 24 -12.71 0.96 -2.97
N LEU A 25 -12.11 0.24 -3.91
CA LEU A 25 -11.15 -0.82 -3.65
C LEU A 25 -9.74 -0.31 -3.96
N GLY A 26 -8.96 -0.01 -2.92
CA GLY A 26 -7.61 0.52 -2.99
C GLY A 26 -7.50 1.94 -2.44
N GLY A 27 -6.56 2.15 -1.51
CA GLY A 27 -6.23 3.41 -0.83
C GLY A 27 -5.09 4.20 -1.44
N GLY A 28 -4.67 3.87 -2.67
CA GLY A 28 -3.69 4.68 -3.41
C GLY A 28 -4.22 6.06 -3.79
N ILE A 29 -3.40 6.86 -4.49
CA ILE A 29 -3.73 8.25 -4.88
C ILE A 29 -5.11 8.34 -5.53
N ALA A 30 -5.38 7.52 -6.57
CA ALA A 30 -6.65 7.54 -7.28
C ALA A 30 -7.85 7.19 -6.37
N GLY A 31 -7.69 6.17 -5.50
CA GLY A 31 -8.75 5.74 -4.58
C GLY A 31 -9.07 6.80 -3.52
N CYS A 32 -8.04 7.43 -2.94
CA CYS A 32 -8.22 8.53 -2.01
C CYS A 32 -8.95 9.72 -2.67
N TRP A 33 -8.55 10.10 -3.89
CA TRP A 33 -9.23 11.18 -4.63
C TRP A 33 -10.68 10.83 -4.97
N ALA A 34 -10.96 9.60 -5.38
CA ALA A 34 -12.32 9.11 -5.62
C ALA A 34 -13.17 9.19 -4.34
N ALA A 35 -12.61 8.79 -3.20
CA ALA A 35 -13.31 8.80 -1.91
C ALA A 35 -13.66 10.23 -1.48
N ILE A 36 -12.70 11.15 -1.59
CA ILE A 36 -12.90 12.57 -1.29
C ILE A 36 -13.98 13.16 -2.21
N ALA A 37 -13.92 12.87 -3.51
CA ALA A 37 -14.88 13.39 -4.48
C ALA A 37 -16.31 12.85 -4.22
N ALA A 38 -16.46 11.56 -3.94
CA ALA A 38 -17.74 10.94 -3.62
C ALA A 38 -18.33 11.49 -2.30
N ALA A 39 -17.51 11.60 -1.25
CA ALA A 39 -17.92 12.16 0.03
C ALA A 39 -18.35 13.63 -0.09
N LYS A 40 -17.64 14.44 -0.89
CA LYS A 40 -18.02 15.84 -1.18
C LYS A 40 -19.38 15.97 -1.90
N LYS A 41 -19.84 14.92 -2.57
CA LYS A 41 -21.18 14.86 -3.18
C LYS A 41 -22.27 14.37 -2.20
N GLY A 42 -21.93 14.15 -0.94
CA GLY A 42 -22.87 13.69 0.09
C GLY A 42 -23.17 12.19 0.05
N LEU A 43 -22.41 11.40 -0.72
CA LEU A 43 -22.60 9.96 -0.84
C LEU A 43 -21.96 9.22 0.34
N LYS A 44 -22.66 8.23 0.89
CA LYS A 44 -22.08 7.28 1.83
C LYS A 44 -20.99 6.52 1.08
N THR A 45 -19.75 6.69 1.51
CA THR A 45 -18.57 6.20 0.79
C THR A 45 -17.75 5.29 1.69
N THR A 46 -17.32 4.15 1.15
CA THR A 46 -16.44 3.20 1.85
C THR A 46 -15.21 2.93 1.01
N LEU A 47 -14.02 3.09 1.62
CA LEU A 47 -12.74 2.75 1.02
C LEU A 47 -12.15 1.54 1.74
N VAL A 48 -11.68 0.56 0.99
CA VAL A 48 -11.03 -0.65 1.49
C VAL A 48 -9.61 -0.70 0.97
N GLU A 49 -8.63 -0.78 1.87
CA GLU A 49 -7.21 -0.88 1.57
C GLU A 49 -6.62 -2.07 2.34
N LYS A 50 -5.75 -2.85 1.69
CA LYS A 50 -5.10 -4.01 2.33
C LYS A 50 -3.97 -3.60 3.28
N GLY A 51 -3.32 -2.47 3.01
CA GLY A 51 -2.21 -1.91 3.77
C GLY A 51 -2.59 -0.64 4.53
N SER A 52 -1.60 0.23 4.73
CA SER A 52 -1.82 1.53 5.37
C SER A 52 -2.00 2.61 4.31
N THR A 53 -3.19 3.24 4.26
CA THR A 53 -3.53 4.28 3.27
C THR A 53 -2.50 5.42 3.21
N ILE A 54 -1.84 5.75 4.33
CA ILE A 54 -0.81 6.80 4.39
C ILE A 54 0.43 6.50 3.53
N ARG A 55 0.69 5.21 3.21
CA ARG A 55 1.84 4.74 2.42
C ARG A 55 1.45 3.72 1.34
N SER A 56 0.17 3.50 1.06
CA SER A 56 -0.26 2.44 0.14
C SER A 56 -0.13 2.83 -1.32
N GLY A 57 0.22 1.86 -2.17
CA GLY A 57 0.38 2.05 -3.61
C GLY A 57 1.65 2.83 -3.97
N ALA A 58 1.80 3.14 -5.25
CA ALA A 58 3.00 3.82 -5.80
C ALA A 58 3.23 5.24 -5.23
N GLY A 59 2.22 5.86 -4.63
CA GLY A 59 2.40 7.15 -3.95
C GLY A 59 3.25 7.05 -2.69
N GLY A 60 3.30 5.88 -2.02
CA GLY A 60 4.09 5.66 -0.82
C GLY A 60 5.60 5.56 -1.07
N SER A 61 5.99 5.03 -2.24
CA SER A 61 7.39 4.94 -2.68
C SER A 61 7.91 6.24 -3.32
N GLY A 62 7.04 7.24 -3.50
CA GLY A 62 7.32 8.49 -4.20
C GLY A 62 6.80 8.44 -5.64
N CYS A 63 6.10 9.51 -6.07
CA CYS A 63 5.47 9.59 -7.40
C CYS A 63 6.45 9.56 -8.59
N ASP A 64 7.74 9.43 -8.36
CA ASP A 64 8.78 9.33 -9.37
C ASP A 64 9.54 8.03 -9.13
N HIS A 65 9.31 7.02 -9.99
CA HIS A 65 10.14 5.86 -10.38
C HIS A 65 11.46 5.61 -9.62
N TRP A 66 11.47 5.65 -8.29
CA TRP A 66 12.68 5.46 -7.47
C TRP A 66 13.14 4.01 -7.54
N GLU A 67 12.24 3.12 -7.93
CA GLU A 67 12.52 1.70 -8.11
C GLU A 67 13.55 1.48 -9.25
N SER A 68 13.58 2.36 -10.28
CA SER A 68 14.64 2.36 -11.32
C SER A 68 15.97 2.99 -10.89
N ALA A 69 16.08 3.56 -9.68
CA ALA A 69 17.37 4.10 -9.22
C ALA A 69 18.40 2.99 -8.98
N ALA A 70 17.98 1.77 -8.66
CA ALA A 70 18.88 0.62 -8.50
C ALA A 70 19.36 0.03 -9.84
N THR A 71 18.63 0.23 -10.95
CA THR A 71 19.06 -0.20 -12.29
C THR A 71 20.02 0.79 -12.95
N ASN A 72 20.27 1.95 -12.33
CA ASN A 72 21.28 2.90 -12.78
C ASN A 72 22.69 2.31 -12.64
N PRO A 73 23.52 2.27 -13.70
CA PRO A 73 24.87 1.72 -13.66
C PRO A 73 25.83 2.45 -12.70
N CYS A 74 25.48 3.66 -12.26
CA CYS A 74 26.20 4.41 -11.23
C CYS A 74 25.69 4.17 -9.81
N SER A 75 24.57 3.45 -9.64
CA SER A 75 24.05 3.09 -8.33
C SER A 75 24.93 2.01 -7.68
N ARG A 76 25.14 2.15 -6.38
CA ARG A 76 25.84 1.14 -5.56
C ARG A 76 24.88 0.34 -4.68
N VAL A 77 23.59 0.64 -4.75
CA VAL A 77 22.55 -0.04 -3.97
C VAL A 77 22.22 -1.35 -4.67
N THR A 78 22.36 -2.46 -3.96
CA THR A 78 21.98 -3.78 -4.47
C THR A 78 20.46 -3.96 -4.47
N PRO A 79 19.91 -4.85 -5.31
CA PRO A 79 18.48 -5.20 -5.28
C PRO A 79 18.00 -5.65 -3.89
N GLU A 80 18.85 -6.40 -3.16
CA GLU A 80 18.58 -6.85 -1.79
C GLU A 80 18.43 -5.67 -0.82
N GLU A 81 19.36 -4.70 -0.86
CA GLU A 81 19.32 -3.52 0.00
C GLU A 81 18.09 -2.65 -0.28
N LEU A 82 17.73 -2.48 -1.56
CA LEU A 82 16.54 -1.74 -1.95
C LEU A 82 15.27 -2.47 -1.46
N THR A 83 15.17 -3.77 -1.71
CA THR A 83 14.05 -4.61 -1.27
C THR A 83 13.85 -4.52 0.24
N MET A 84 14.93 -4.64 1.01
CA MET A 84 14.88 -4.57 2.47
C MET A 84 14.50 -3.18 2.98
N ALA A 85 14.95 -2.11 2.31
CA ALA A 85 14.54 -0.74 2.62
C ALA A 85 13.03 -0.55 2.36
N MET A 86 12.52 -1.04 1.23
CA MET A 86 11.09 -0.97 0.88
C MET A 86 10.22 -1.77 1.85
N ILE A 87 10.61 -3.01 2.21
CA ILE A 87 9.90 -3.81 3.21
C ILE A 87 9.86 -3.06 4.55
N LYS A 88 10.99 -2.50 4.98
CA LYS A 88 11.10 -1.74 6.22
C LYS A 88 10.21 -0.50 6.23
N ASP A 89 10.20 0.28 5.15
CA ASP A 89 9.39 1.51 5.04
C ASP A 89 7.88 1.25 5.04
N HIS A 90 7.48 0.02 4.73
CA HIS A 90 6.10 -0.43 4.77
C HIS A 90 5.79 -1.27 6.02
N ASN A 91 6.65 -1.21 7.05
CA ASN A 91 6.50 -1.96 8.31
C ASN A 91 6.35 -3.48 8.11
N GLY A 92 7.03 -4.03 7.10
CA GLY A 92 6.91 -5.45 6.74
C GLY A 92 5.74 -5.79 5.82
N TYR A 93 4.85 -4.85 5.52
CA TYR A 93 3.65 -5.06 4.70
C TYR A 93 3.84 -4.61 3.26
N ASN A 94 4.85 -5.18 2.59
CA ASN A 94 5.10 -4.95 1.17
C ASN A 94 5.39 -6.28 0.46
N ASN A 95 5.15 -6.34 -0.85
CA ASN A 95 5.53 -7.46 -1.68
C ASN A 95 7.04 -7.42 -1.96
N GLY A 96 7.84 -8.05 -1.09
CA GLY A 96 9.29 -8.10 -1.25
C GLY A 96 9.75 -8.77 -2.56
N ILE A 97 8.98 -9.73 -3.09
CA ILE A 97 9.35 -10.42 -4.33
C ILE A 97 9.26 -9.49 -5.52
N SER A 98 8.23 -8.63 -5.60
CA SER A 98 8.11 -7.69 -6.72
C SER A 98 9.27 -6.70 -6.76
N HIS A 99 9.79 -6.28 -5.60
CA HIS A 99 10.90 -5.32 -5.50
C HIS A 99 12.27 -5.92 -5.82
N TYR A 100 12.43 -7.23 -5.69
CA TYR A 100 13.71 -7.89 -5.94
C TYR A 100 13.97 -8.17 -7.43
N ILE A 101 12.90 -8.32 -8.23
CA ILE A 101 12.96 -8.79 -9.62
C ILE A 101 12.77 -7.67 -10.66
N GLU A 102 12.73 -6.42 -10.23
CA GLU A 102 12.69 -5.27 -11.15
C GLU A 102 13.93 -5.13 -12.03
#